data_AF-A0A4Q9W0D1-F1
#
_entry.id   AF-A0A4Q9W0D1-F1
#
_cell.length_a   1.000
_cell.length_b   1.000
_cell.length_c   1.000
_cell.angle_alpha   90.00
_cell.angle_beta   90.00
_cell.angle_gamma   90.00
#
_symmetry.space_group_name_H-M   'P 1'
#
loop_
_entity.id
_entity.type
_entity.pdbx_description
1 polymer ?
#
loop_
_entity_poly.entity_id
_entity_poly.type
_entity_poly.pdbx_seq_one_letter_code
_entity_poly.pdbx_strand_id
1 'polypeptide(L)'
;AAVHAQEFENAANLRDKQSKLEKQYEEAKNEWKNSQGGLDTALSEENIAEVIAGWTGIPLTKINETESDRLLNLEDTLHKRVIGQNDAVNSISKAVRRARAGLKDPKRPIGSFIFLGPTGVGKT
;
A
#
# COMPACT_ATOMS: atom_id res chain seq x y z
N ALA A 1 -16.24 -17.14 66.43
CA ALA A 1 -16.74 -15.76 66.28
C ALA A 1 -15.67 -14.81 65.72
N ALA A 2 -14.51 -14.66 66.37
CA ALA A 2 -13.44 -13.75 65.90
C ALA A 2 -12.83 -14.11 64.52
N VAL A 3 -12.71 -15.40 64.19
CA VAL A 3 -12.18 -15.87 62.88
C VAL A 3 -13.10 -15.49 61.72
N HIS A 4 -14.43 -15.63 61.89
CA HIS A 4 -15.39 -15.19 60.87
C HIS A 4 -15.40 -13.67 60.68
N ALA A 5 -15.22 -12.89 61.76
CA ALA A 5 -15.10 -11.44 61.66
C ALA A 5 -13.89 -11.01 60.80
N GLN A 6 -12.76 -11.70 60.92
CA GLN A 6 -11.59 -11.49 60.07
C GLN A 6 -11.81 -11.88 58.60
N GLU A 7 -12.62 -12.90 58.32
CA GLU A 7 -12.96 -13.29 56.94
C GLU A 7 -13.88 -12.26 56.27
N PHE A 8 -14.85 -11.70 57.01
CA PHE A 8 -15.72 -10.63 56.48
C PHE A 8 -14.93 -9.36 56.12
N GLU A 9 -13.93 -9.01 56.91
CA GLU A 9 -13.09 -7.83 56.67
C GLU A 9 -12.20 -8.01 55.42
N ASN A 10 -11.62 -9.19 55.24
CA ASN A 10 -10.86 -9.53 54.03
C ASN A 10 -11.74 -9.61 52.77
N ALA A 11 -12.95 -10.16 52.89
CA ALA A 11 -13.91 -10.21 51.79
C ALA A 11 -14.37 -8.80 51.36
N ALA A 12 -14.58 -7.89 52.31
CA ALA A 12 -14.87 -6.48 52.03
C ALA A 12 -13.72 -5.79 51.29
N ASN A 13 -12.48 -5.98 51.75
CA ASN A 13 -11.28 -5.44 51.11
C ASN A 13 -11.07 -5.95 49.68
N LEU A 14 -11.33 -7.24 49.43
CA LEU A 14 -11.24 -7.83 48.08
C LEU A 14 -12.32 -7.26 47.15
N ARG A 15 -13.55 -7.08 47.66
CA ARG A 15 -14.66 -6.50 46.92
C ARG A 15 -14.40 -5.03 46.56
N ASP A 16 -13.82 -4.27 47.47
CA ASP A 16 -13.43 -2.87 47.23
C ASP A 16 -12.30 -2.76 46.20
N LYS A 17 -11.30 -3.67 46.26
CA LYS A 17 -10.26 -3.76 45.22
C LYS A 17 -10.83 -4.14 43.86
N GLN A 18 -11.73 -5.12 43.80
CA GLN A 18 -12.39 -5.52 42.57
C GLN A 18 -13.18 -4.35 41.95
N SER A 19 -14.00 -3.68 42.76
CA SER A 19 -14.77 -2.50 42.31
C SER A 19 -13.86 -1.39 41.76
N LYS A 20 -12.72 -1.12 42.42
CA LYS A 20 -11.72 -0.16 41.92
C LYS A 20 -11.11 -0.58 40.58
N LEU A 21 -10.67 -1.84 40.46
CA LEU A 21 -10.06 -2.37 39.23
C LEU A 21 -11.05 -2.39 38.07
N GLU A 22 -12.31 -2.74 38.34
CA GLU A 22 -13.38 -2.79 37.35
C GLU A 22 -13.73 -1.37 36.85
N LYS A 23 -13.70 -0.39 37.75
CA LYS A 23 -13.86 1.02 37.40
C LYS A 23 -12.70 1.56 36.56
N GLN A 24 -11.46 1.24 36.93
CA GLN A 24 -10.26 1.58 36.15
C GLN A 24 -10.27 0.93 34.76
N TYR A 25 -10.72 -0.32 34.68
CA TYR A 25 -10.85 -1.03 33.40
C TYR A 25 -11.89 -0.36 32.50
N GLU A 26 -13.07 -0.03 33.03
CA GLU A 26 -14.10 0.66 32.24
C GLU A 26 -13.67 2.08 31.85
N GLU A 27 -12.96 2.81 32.70
CA GLU A 27 -12.37 4.11 32.36
C GLU A 27 -11.36 3.96 31.20
N ALA A 28 -10.39 3.06 31.29
CA ALA A 28 -9.38 2.83 30.26
C ALA A 28 -9.99 2.31 28.95
N LYS A 29 -11.03 1.46 29.03
CA LYS A 29 -11.75 0.93 27.87
C LYS A 29 -12.57 2.01 27.16
N ASN A 30 -13.21 2.89 27.92
CA ASN A 30 -13.94 4.01 27.34
C ASN A 30 -12.98 5.06 26.75
N GLU A 31 -11.84 5.30 27.39
CA GLU A 31 -10.78 6.15 26.85
C GLU A 31 -10.23 5.56 25.53
N TRP A 32 -9.96 4.26 25.48
CA TRP A 32 -9.55 3.56 24.27
C TRP A 32 -10.61 3.62 23.16
N LYS A 33 -11.88 3.36 23.48
CA LYS A 33 -13.00 3.46 22.51
C LYS A 33 -13.19 4.88 21.99
N ASN A 34 -13.10 5.88 22.86
CA ASN A 34 -13.20 7.30 22.47
C ASN A 34 -12.00 7.72 21.61
N SER A 35 -10.81 7.18 21.88
CA SER A 35 -9.62 7.40 21.04
C SER A 35 -9.71 6.70 19.68
N GLN A 36 -10.46 5.59 19.59
CA GLN A 36 -10.71 4.88 18.33
C GLN A 36 -11.82 5.51 17.48
N GLY A 37 -12.70 6.34 18.04
CA GLY A 37 -13.83 6.97 17.35
C GLY A 37 -13.48 7.88 16.17
N GLY A 38 -12.19 8.08 15.86
CA GLY A 38 -11.71 8.80 14.69
C GLY A 38 -11.02 7.95 13.62
N LEU A 39 -10.82 6.65 13.84
CA LEU A 39 -10.04 5.79 12.93
C LEU A 39 -10.89 5.04 11.89
N ASP A 40 -12.21 4.94 12.07
CA ASP A 40 -13.06 4.01 11.29
C ASP A 40 -13.78 4.60 10.06
N THR A 41 -13.48 5.83 9.63
CA THR A 41 -14.22 6.43 8.50
C THR A 41 -13.37 6.96 7.36
N ALA A 42 -12.08 7.23 7.59
CA ALA A 42 -11.21 7.81 6.55
C ALA A 42 -10.37 6.74 5.88
N LEU A 43 -11.01 5.90 5.05
CA LEU A 43 -10.30 5.08 4.08
C LEU A 43 -9.76 6.01 2.98
N SER A 44 -8.46 6.29 2.99
CA SER A 44 -7.81 7.08 1.95
C SER A 44 -7.18 6.19 0.88
N GLU A 45 -6.93 6.77 -0.30
CA GLU A 45 -6.19 6.10 -1.36
C GLU A 45 -4.78 5.70 -0.90
N GLU A 46 -4.16 6.47 0.00
CA GLU A 46 -2.85 6.12 0.57
C GLU A 46 -2.90 4.84 1.39
N ASN A 47 -3.96 4.59 2.16
CA ASN A 47 -4.09 3.36 2.94
C ASN A 47 -4.18 2.12 2.04
N ILE A 48 -4.94 2.21 0.95
CA ILE A 48 -5.05 1.12 -0.03
C ILE A 48 -3.69 0.90 -0.73
N ALA A 49 -3.02 2.00 -1.09
CA ALA A 49 -1.72 1.98 -1.73
C ALA A 49 -0.64 1.32 -0.87
N GLU A 50 -0.63 1.58 0.44
CA GLU A 50 0.32 1.01 1.39
C GLU A 50 0.16 -0.52 1.51
N VAL A 51 -1.08 -1.00 1.61
CA VAL A 51 -1.37 -2.44 1.71
C VAL A 51 -0.93 -3.17 0.44
N ILE A 52 -1.28 -2.65 -0.74
CA ILE A 52 -0.90 -3.27 -2.01
C ILE A 52 0.62 -3.21 -2.23
N ALA A 53 1.27 -2.11 -1.83
CA ALA A 53 2.72 -2.00 -1.90
C ALA A 53 3.42 -3.01 -0.98
N GLY A 54 2.87 -3.28 0.21
CA GLY A 54 3.40 -4.29 1.12
C GLY A 54 3.34 -5.71 0.55
N TRP A 55 2.29 -6.04 -0.21
CA TRP A 55 2.16 -7.35 -0.84
C TRP A 55 2.97 -7.50 -2.13
N THR A 56 3.05 -6.45 -2.94
CA THR A 56 3.67 -6.49 -4.26
C THR A 56 5.13 -6.05 -4.27
N GLY A 57 5.58 -5.35 -3.23
CA GLY A 57 6.88 -4.67 -3.17
C GLY A 57 6.95 -3.41 -4.05
N ILE A 58 5.84 -2.97 -4.66
CA ILE A 58 5.81 -1.84 -5.60
C ILE A 58 5.12 -0.63 -4.95
N PRO A 59 5.84 0.49 -4.69
CA PRO A 59 5.27 1.67 -4.04
C PRO A 59 4.32 2.45 -4.97
N LEU A 60 3.02 2.45 -4.67
CA LEU A 60 1.97 3.07 -5.50
C LEU A 60 1.96 4.61 -5.49
N THR A 61 2.29 5.26 -4.37
CA THR A 61 2.27 6.74 -4.26
C THR A 61 3.34 7.43 -5.11
N LYS A 62 4.47 6.76 -5.38
CA LYS A 62 5.50 7.26 -6.30
C LYS A 62 5.17 6.98 -7.77
N ILE A 63 4.20 6.12 -8.06
CA ILE A 63 3.91 5.69 -9.42
C ILE A 63 3.23 6.82 -10.21
N ASN A 64 2.16 7.43 -9.75
CA ASN A 64 1.28 8.19 -10.66
C ASN A 64 1.93 9.40 -11.37
N GLU A 65 2.55 10.34 -10.65
CA GLU A 65 3.18 11.52 -11.28
C GLU A 65 4.50 11.15 -11.99
N THR A 66 5.39 10.42 -11.32
CA THR A 66 6.70 10.10 -11.91
C THR A 66 6.59 9.11 -13.07
N GLU A 67 5.59 8.21 -13.08
CA GLU A 67 5.37 7.28 -14.19
C GLU A 67 4.76 7.99 -15.40
N SER A 68 3.88 8.98 -15.18
CA SER A 68 3.35 9.81 -16.27
C SER A 68 4.47 10.56 -16.98
N ASP A 69 5.36 11.21 -16.24
CA ASP A 69 6.51 11.91 -16.80
C ASP A 69 7.51 10.95 -17.48
N ARG A 70 7.72 9.76 -16.91
CA ARG A 70 8.55 8.72 -17.54
C ARG A 70 7.96 8.22 -18.85
N LEU A 71 6.63 8.11 -18.94
CA LEU A 71 5.93 7.67 -20.15
C LEU A 71 5.97 8.74 -21.24
N LEU A 72 5.84 10.01 -20.86
CA LEU A 72 5.99 11.15 -21.78
C LEU A 72 7.40 11.19 -22.39
N ASN A 73 8.42 11.01 -21.55
CA ASN A 73 9.83 11.08 -21.93
C ASN A 73 10.45 9.71 -22.27
N LEU A 74 9.63 8.69 -22.55
CA LEU A 74 10.09 7.32 -22.72
C LEU A 74 11.03 7.17 -23.92
N GLU A 75 10.72 7.84 -25.02
CA GLU A 75 11.51 7.80 -26.27
C GLU A 75 12.91 8.39 -26.05
N ASP A 76 12.97 9.58 -25.45
CA ASP A 76 14.23 10.25 -25.11
C ASP A 76 15.05 9.43 -24.12
N THR A 77 14.37 8.79 -23.16
CA THR A 77 15.03 7.94 -22.17
C THR A 77 15.64 6.70 -22.82
N LEU A 78 14.94 6.07 -23.77
CA LEU A 78 15.47 4.94 -24.53
C LEU A 78 16.64 5.36 -25.44
N HIS A 79 16.57 6.54 -26.07
CA HIS A 79 17.62 7.07 -26.92
C HIS A 79 18.93 7.40 -26.19
N LYS A 80 18.92 7.57 -24.85
CA LYS A 80 20.14 7.68 -24.06
C LYS A 80 20.99 6.39 -24.08
N ARG A 81 20.37 5.24 -24.37
CA ARG A 81 21.02 3.92 -24.35
C ARG A 81 21.01 3.22 -25.72
N VAL A 82 19.98 3.46 -26.53
CA VAL A 82 19.81 2.88 -27.86
C VAL A 82 20.12 3.94 -28.90
N ILE A 83 21.22 3.75 -29.61
CA ILE A 83 21.67 4.65 -30.68
C ILE A 83 20.99 4.23 -31.99
N GLY A 84 20.31 5.17 -32.64
CA GLY A 84 19.53 4.90 -33.86
C GLY A 84 18.25 4.13 -33.55
N GLN A 85 17.84 3.25 -34.48
CA GLN A 85 16.64 2.41 -34.36
C GLN A 85 15.35 3.21 -34.06
N ASN A 86 15.24 4.44 -34.60
CA ASN A 86 14.16 5.39 -34.30
C ASN A 86 12.76 4.76 -34.45
N ASP A 87 12.55 3.98 -35.51
CA ASP A 87 11.26 3.34 -35.78
C ASP A 87 10.89 2.29 -34.73
N ALA A 88 11.87 1.50 -34.27
CA ALA A 88 11.65 0.50 -33.24
C ALA A 88 11.34 1.18 -31.90
N VAL A 89 12.12 2.19 -31.50
CA VAL A 89 11.94 2.94 -30.26
C VAL A 89 10.58 3.64 -30.23
N ASN A 90 10.17 4.30 -31.32
CA ASN A 90 8.87 4.96 -31.45
C ASN A 90 7.71 3.95 -31.38
N SER A 91 7.82 2.81 -32.07
CA SER A 91 6.79 1.77 -32.07
C SER A 91 6.57 1.17 -30.67
N ILE A 92 7.66 0.86 -29.95
CA ILE A 92 7.60 0.36 -28.58
C ILE A 92 7.00 1.41 -27.65
N SER A 93 7.48 2.65 -27.73
CA SER A 93 7.04 3.72 -26.84
C SER A 93 5.56 4.04 -27.00
N LYS A 94 5.05 4.04 -28.24
CA LYS A 94 3.61 4.14 -28.52
C LYS A 94 2.81 2.97 -27.95
N ALA A 95 3.30 1.74 -28.11
CA ALA A 95 2.61 0.56 -27.59
C ALA A 95 2.54 0.55 -26.05
N VAL A 96 3.64 0.91 -25.38
CA VAL A 96 3.70 1.02 -23.90
C VAL A 96 2.77 2.13 -23.41
N ARG A 97 2.79 3.32 -24.04
CA ARG A 97 1.88 4.43 -23.70
C ARG A 97 0.41 4.05 -23.82
N ARG A 98 0.01 3.38 -24.92
CA ARG A 98 -1.38 2.90 -25.11
C ARG A 98 -1.81 1.90 -24.02
N ALA A 99 -0.93 0.96 -23.67
CA ALA A 99 -1.23 -0.03 -22.64
C ALA A 99 -1.39 0.61 -21.25
N ARG A 100 -0.56 1.59 -20.92
CA ARG A 100 -0.61 2.32 -19.64
C ARG A 100 -1.76 3.31 -19.55
N ALA A 101 -2.21 3.87 -20.68
CA ALA A 101 -3.41 4.72 -20.74
C ALA A 101 -4.74 3.93 -20.66
N GLY A 102 -4.70 2.61 -20.44
CA GLY A 102 -5.91 1.77 -20.36
C GLY A 102 -6.62 1.56 -21.71
N LEU A 103 -5.99 1.94 -22.82
CA LEU A 103 -6.56 1.81 -24.18
C LEU A 103 -6.41 0.41 -24.77
N LYS A 104 -6.04 -0.58 -23.94
CA LYS A 104 -5.76 -1.96 -24.32
C LYS A 104 -6.51 -2.94 -23.42
N ASP A 105 -6.91 -4.07 -23.98
CA ASP A 105 -7.44 -5.23 -23.25
C ASP A 105 -6.51 -5.64 -22.08
N PRO A 106 -6.99 -5.59 -20.82
CA PRO A 106 -6.23 -5.97 -19.62
C PRO A 106 -5.77 -7.43 -19.62
N LYS A 107 -6.41 -8.32 -20.40
CA LYS A 107 -6.05 -9.74 -20.48
C LYS A 107 -4.85 -10.01 -21.39
N ARG A 108 -4.29 -8.97 -22.03
CA ARG A 108 -3.17 -9.10 -22.97
C ARG A 108 -1.89 -8.46 -22.40
N PRO A 109 -0.70 -9.00 -22.70
CA PRO A 109 0.58 -8.43 -22.24
C PRO A 109 0.71 -6.95 -22.63
N ILE A 110 1.43 -6.11 -21.87
CA ILE A 110 1.61 -4.66 -22.16
C ILE A 110 1.99 -4.42 -23.63
N GLY A 111 2.98 -5.15 -24.14
CA GLY A 111 3.35 -5.16 -25.55
C GLY A 111 3.82 -6.56 -25.98
N SER A 112 3.63 -6.88 -27.25
CA SER A 112 4.17 -8.10 -27.88
C SER A 112 4.99 -7.65 -29.07
N PHE A 113 6.30 -7.87 -29.01
CA PHE A 113 7.25 -7.39 -30.00
C PHE A 113 8.09 -8.54 -30.53
N ILE A 114 8.38 -8.50 -31.83
CA ILE A 114 9.35 -9.39 -32.47
C ILE A 114 10.46 -8.50 -33.00
N PHE A 115 11.67 -8.68 -32.49
CA PHE A 115 12.84 -7.92 -32.92
C PHE A 115 13.60 -8.68 -34.01
N LEU A 116 13.59 -8.14 -35.22
CA LEU A 116 14.24 -8.73 -36.39
C LEU A 116 15.59 -8.05 -36.67
N GLY A 117 16.50 -8.75 -37.35
CA GLY A 117 17.79 -8.21 -37.81
C GLY A 117 19.02 -8.91 -37.22
N PRO A 118 20.24 -8.58 -37.68
CA PRO A 118 21.49 -9.25 -37.30
C PRO A 118 21.88 -9.00 -35.83
N THR A 119 22.68 -9.88 -35.22
CA THR A 119 23.15 -9.72 -33.82
C THR A 119 23.96 -8.44 -33.62
N GLY A 120 23.94 -7.86 -32.42
CA GLY A 120 24.76 -6.68 -32.08
C GLY A 120 24.16 -5.31 -32.41
N VAL A 121 22.93 -5.25 -32.94
CA VAL A 121 22.28 -3.98 -33.36
C VAL A 121 21.39 -3.32 -32.29
N GLY A 122 21.47 -3.77 -31.03
CA GLY A 122 20.70 -3.20 -29.91
C GLY A 122 19.29 -3.77 -29.71
N LYS A 123 19.06 -5.05 -30.04
CA LYS A 123 17.78 -5.75 -29.75
C LYS A 123 17.61 -6.15 -28.29
N THR A 124 18.70 -6.20 -27.53
CA THR A 124 18.76 -6.58 -26.11
C THR A 124 19.15 -5.36 -25.31
#